data_AF-A0A354DLL9-F1
#
_entry.id   AF-A0A354DLL9-F1
#
_cell.length_a   1.000
_cell.length_b   1.000
_cell.length_c   1.000
_cell.angle_alpha   90.00
_cell.angle_beta   90.00
_cell.angle_gamma   90.00
#
_symmetry.space_group_name_H-M   'P 1'
#
loop_
_entity.id
_entity.type
_entity.pdbx_description
1 polymer ?
#
loop_
_entity_poly.entity_id
_entity_poly.type
_entity_poly.pdbx_seq_one_letter_code
_entity_poly.pdbx_strand_id
1 'polypeptide(L)'
;MSRSFKVKFRDGKTLIISDIIKFEERQQEEIKAIAVDYTKANLCKYEEEGIDLSYLSEIQKETILNKKNRIVSGKTPDELQKKKIITMSLHSLKQMYERIGSNELTVILSLIDRIIHSDFVLKAQFKGYPTLSYTLMEKNDPDKFKFPVFFSRKIKNQNY
;
A
#
# COMPACT_ATOMS: atom_id res chain seq x y z
N MET A 1 4.34 -17.61 -12.94
CA MET A 1 4.05 -16.47 -12.03
C MET A 1 5.12 -15.40 -12.20
N SER A 2 4.71 -14.15 -12.45
CA SER A 2 5.63 -13.01 -12.64
C SER A 2 5.45 -11.97 -11.54
N ARG A 3 6.52 -11.26 -11.18
CA ARG A 3 6.42 -10.06 -10.32
C ARG A 3 6.03 -8.80 -11.09
N SER A 4 5.97 -8.89 -12.42
CA SER A 4 5.62 -7.76 -13.28
C SER A 4 4.87 -8.18 -14.52
N PHE A 5 3.94 -7.36 -14.95
CA PHE A 5 3.19 -7.54 -16.19
C PHE A 5 2.70 -6.20 -16.71
N LYS A 6 2.35 -6.16 -18.00
CA LYS A 6 1.86 -4.95 -18.67
C LYS A 6 0.33 -4.94 -18.65
N VAL A 7 -0.22 -3.76 -18.38
CA VAL A 7 -1.66 -3.48 -18.53
C VAL A 7 -1.86 -2.28 -19.46
N LYS A 8 -3.00 -2.26 -20.15
CA LYS A 8 -3.41 -1.16 -21.02
C LYS A 8 -4.74 -0.61 -20.50
N PHE A 9 -4.79 0.70 -20.28
CA PHE A 9 -5.97 1.41 -19.82
C PHE A 9 -6.92 1.73 -20.97
N ARG A 10 -8.16 2.14 -20.63
CA ARG A 10 -9.17 2.58 -21.60
C ARG A 10 -8.70 3.69 -22.54
N ASP A 11 -7.89 4.61 -22.03
CA ASP A 11 -7.29 5.71 -22.80
C ASP A 11 -6.06 5.31 -23.61
N GLY A 12 -5.81 4.00 -23.76
CA GLY A 12 -4.70 3.44 -24.52
C GLY A 12 -3.35 3.51 -23.81
N LYS A 13 -3.25 4.19 -22.66
CA LYS A 13 -2.01 4.28 -21.89
C LYS A 13 -1.63 2.92 -21.33
N THR A 14 -0.34 2.63 -21.33
CA THR A 14 0.18 1.38 -20.78
C THR A 14 0.93 1.61 -19.49
N LEU A 15 0.81 0.66 -18.57
CA LEU A 15 1.50 0.65 -17.29
C LEU A 15 2.15 -0.71 -17.08
N ILE A 16 3.39 -0.69 -16.62
CA ILE A 16 4.05 -1.90 -16.12
C ILE A 16 3.76 -1.95 -14.63
N ILE A 17 3.02 -2.97 -14.23
CA ILE A 17 2.80 -3.28 -12.82
C ILE A 17 3.99 -4.11 -12.36
N SER A 18 4.54 -3.78 -11.20
CA SER A 18 5.61 -4.53 -10.54
C SER A 18 5.50 -4.45 -9.03
N ASP A 19 5.46 -5.61 -8.37
CA ASP A 19 5.21 -5.67 -6.92
C ASP A 19 6.18 -6.61 -6.18
N ILE A 20 6.12 -6.57 -4.85
CA ILE A 20 6.85 -7.48 -3.95
C ILE A 20 6.31 -8.91 -4.04
N ILE A 21 5.02 -9.08 -4.32
CA ILE A 21 4.39 -10.38 -4.53
C ILE A 21 4.59 -10.87 -5.97
N LYS A 22 4.54 -12.19 -6.17
CA LYS A 22 4.36 -12.78 -7.50
C LYS A 22 2.86 -12.84 -7.78
N PHE A 23 2.44 -12.27 -8.91
CA PHE A 23 1.04 -12.28 -9.31
C PHE A 23 0.64 -13.64 -9.85
N GLU A 24 -0.49 -14.13 -9.36
CA GLU A 24 -1.21 -15.26 -9.95
C GLU A 24 -1.94 -14.81 -11.22
N GLU A 25 -2.26 -15.74 -12.12
CA GLU A 25 -2.86 -15.41 -13.41
C GLU A 25 -4.21 -14.69 -13.26
N ARG A 26 -5.08 -15.23 -12.40
CA ARG A 26 -6.38 -14.64 -12.08
C ARG A 26 -6.27 -13.19 -11.58
N GLN A 27 -5.26 -12.88 -10.77
CA GLN A 27 -5.02 -11.50 -10.30
C GLN A 27 -4.58 -10.59 -11.45
N GLN A 28 -3.76 -11.09 -12.38
CA GLN A 28 -3.36 -10.30 -13.56
C GLN A 28 -4.56 -10.03 -14.47
N GLU A 29 -5.44 -11.00 -14.65
CA GLU A 29 -6.68 -10.86 -15.42
C GLU A 29 -7.62 -9.84 -14.77
N GLU A 30 -7.84 -9.94 -13.47
CA GLU A 30 -8.65 -9.00 -12.70
C GLU A 30 -8.11 -7.57 -12.83
N ILE A 31 -6.80 -7.38 -12.68
CA ILE A 31 -6.18 -6.05 -12.82
C ILE A 31 -6.27 -5.54 -14.27
N LYS A 32 -6.17 -6.41 -15.28
CA LYS A 32 -6.37 -6.03 -16.69
C LYS A 32 -7.82 -5.63 -16.96
N ALA A 33 -8.79 -6.37 -16.42
CA ALA A 33 -10.22 -6.06 -16.53
C ALA A 33 -10.51 -4.69 -15.91
N ILE A 34 -10.00 -4.44 -14.69
CA ILE A 34 -10.07 -3.12 -14.06
C ILE A 34 -9.44 -2.05 -14.96
N ALA A 35 -8.25 -2.29 -15.52
CA ALA A 35 -7.58 -1.26 -16.33
C ALA A 35 -8.37 -0.86 -17.58
N VAL A 36 -9.06 -1.79 -18.25
CA VAL A 36 -9.81 -1.47 -19.49
C VAL A 36 -11.09 -0.67 -19.24
N ASP A 37 -11.64 -0.72 -18.02
CA ASP A 37 -12.86 0.01 -17.67
C ASP A 37 -12.60 1.49 -17.35
N TYR A 38 -11.36 1.83 -16.96
CA TYR A 38 -11.00 3.17 -16.48
C TYR A 38 -9.91 3.82 -17.34
N THR A 39 -9.91 5.15 -17.41
CA THR A 39 -8.70 5.88 -17.83
C THR A 39 -7.70 5.84 -16.68
N LYS A 40 -6.39 5.88 -16.98
CA LYS A 40 -5.36 5.88 -15.93
C LYS A 40 -5.56 7.05 -14.95
N ALA A 41 -5.88 8.24 -15.47
CA ALA A 41 -6.09 9.42 -14.64
C ALA A 41 -7.28 9.26 -13.69
N ASN A 42 -8.37 8.64 -14.16
CA ASN A 42 -9.56 8.47 -13.33
C ASN A 42 -9.31 7.50 -12.18
N LEU A 43 -8.70 6.34 -12.49
CA LEU A 43 -8.40 5.35 -11.46
C LEU A 43 -7.38 5.87 -10.42
N CYS A 44 -6.43 6.73 -10.82
CA CYS A 44 -5.47 7.32 -9.88
C CYS A 44 -6.04 8.46 -9.03
N LYS A 45 -7.01 9.22 -9.55
CA LYS A 45 -7.45 10.51 -8.97
C LYS A 45 -8.81 10.44 -8.28
N TYR A 46 -9.75 9.66 -8.80
CA TYR A 46 -11.15 9.68 -8.33
C TYR A 46 -11.53 8.43 -7.55
N GLU A 47 -10.84 7.32 -7.74
CA GLU A 47 -10.96 6.13 -6.89
C GLU A 47 -10.00 6.27 -5.70
N GLU A 48 -10.30 7.19 -4.77
CA GLU A 48 -9.48 7.44 -3.57
C GLU A 48 -9.20 6.13 -2.81
N GLU A 49 -10.18 5.23 -2.80
CA GLU A 49 -10.09 3.92 -2.17
C GLU A 49 -9.42 2.87 -3.07
N GLY A 50 -9.45 3.01 -4.39
CA GLY A 50 -8.99 1.97 -5.33
C GLY A 50 -9.94 0.78 -5.43
N ILE A 51 -9.65 -0.12 -6.36
CA ILE A 51 -10.48 -1.32 -6.58
C ILE A 51 -9.82 -2.52 -5.90
N ASP A 52 -10.56 -3.16 -5.01
CA ASP A 52 -10.14 -4.36 -4.27
C ASP A 52 -9.91 -5.52 -5.24
N LEU A 53 -8.81 -6.25 -5.05
CA LEU A 53 -8.67 -7.57 -5.67
C LEU A 53 -9.51 -8.58 -4.91
N SER A 54 -10.10 -9.51 -5.63
CA SER A 54 -10.98 -10.54 -5.10
C SER A 54 -10.31 -11.46 -4.07
N TYR A 55 -8.98 -11.63 -4.14
CA TYR A 55 -8.23 -12.41 -3.16
C TYR A 55 -6.72 -12.12 -3.12
N LEU A 56 -6.10 -12.52 -2.01
CA LEU A 56 -4.67 -12.75 -1.84
C LEU A 56 -4.47 -14.16 -1.30
N SER A 57 -3.52 -14.92 -1.85
CA SER A 57 -3.16 -16.22 -1.28
C SER A 57 -2.38 -16.05 0.03
N GLU A 58 -2.42 -17.05 0.92
CA GLU A 58 -1.74 -16.99 2.21
C GLU A 58 -0.23 -16.75 2.07
N ILE A 59 0.40 -17.35 1.06
CA ILE A 59 1.82 -17.13 0.73
C ILE A 59 2.10 -15.66 0.37
N GLN A 60 1.17 -15.00 -0.33
CA GLN A 60 1.31 -13.58 -0.66
C GLN A 60 1.16 -12.70 0.58
N LYS A 61 0.19 -12.99 1.46
CA LYS A 61 0.03 -12.29 2.74
C LYS A 61 1.27 -12.43 3.61
N GLU A 62 1.82 -13.63 3.72
CA GLU A 62 3.06 -13.88 4.45
C GLU A 62 4.24 -13.10 3.85
N THR A 63 4.35 -13.08 2.50
CA THR A 63 5.38 -12.30 1.80
C THR A 63 5.30 -10.81 2.12
N ILE A 64 4.08 -10.25 2.17
CA ILE A 64 3.83 -8.84 2.50
C ILE A 64 4.28 -8.53 3.94
N LEU A 65 3.86 -9.36 4.89
CA LEU A 65 4.22 -9.20 6.31
C LEU A 65 5.72 -9.37 6.54
N ASN A 66 6.34 -10.40 5.95
CA ASN A 66 7.78 -10.63 6.03
C ASN A 66 8.56 -9.45 5.46
N LYS A 67 8.08 -8.87 4.35
CA LYS A 67 8.70 -7.66 3.77
C LYS A 67 8.57 -6.46 4.70
N LYS A 68 7.39 -6.22 5.26
CA LYS A 68 7.14 -5.15 6.23
C LYS A 68 8.03 -5.32 7.47
N ASN A 69 8.02 -6.50 8.08
CA ASN A 69 8.82 -6.86 9.25
C ASN A 69 10.30 -6.61 9.01
N ARG A 70 10.83 -7.02 7.85
CA ARG A 70 12.23 -6.76 7.49
C ARG A 70 12.57 -5.27 7.38
N ILE A 71 11.63 -4.44 6.89
CA ILE A 71 11.84 -2.99 6.78
C ILE A 71 11.91 -2.36 8.18
N VAL A 72 10.97 -2.71 9.06
CA VAL A 72 10.84 -2.10 10.39
C VAL A 72 11.72 -2.72 11.47
N SER A 73 12.23 -3.93 11.26
CA SER A 73 13.02 -4.68 12.25
C SER A 73 14.15 -3.84 12.83
N GLY A 74 14.21 -3.83 14.18
CA GLY A 74 15.22 -3.16 14.98
C GLY A 74 15.17 -1.63 14.94
N LYS A 75 14.06 -1.02 14.52
CA LYS A 75 13.93 0.44 14.41
C LYS A 75 12.75 0.95 15.23
N THR A 76 12.93 2.10 15.86
CA THR A 76 11.85 2.81 16.56
C THR A 76 11.00 3.62 15.59
N PRO A 77 9.77 4.04 15.99
CA PRO A 77 8.96 4.94 15.19
C PRO A 77 9.67 6.24 14.80
N ASP A 78 10.43 6.82 15.74
CA ASP A 78 11.22 8.04 15.52
C ASP A 78 12.30 7.85 14.46
N GLU A 79 13.02 6.72 14.51
CA GLU A 79 14.03 6.42 13.49
C GLU A 79 13.42 6.20 12.10
N LEU A 80 12.29 5.51 12.02
CA LEU A 80 11.58 5.26 10.76
C LEU A 80 11.06 6.56 10.14
N GLN A 81 10.59 7.49 10.97
CA GLN A 81 10.14 8.83 10.59
C GLN A 81 11.32 9.70 10.11
N LYS A 82 12.37 9.84 10.92
CA LYS A 82 13.55 10.68 10.62
C LYS A 82 14.28 10.21 9.36
N LYS A 83 14.42 8.89 9.18
CA LYS A 83 15.07 8.29 8.01
C LYS A 83 14.13 8.23 6.79
N LYS A 84 12.89 8.74 6.89
CA LYS A 84 11.84 8.70 5.86
C LYS A 84 11.65 7.29 5.27
N ILE A 85 11.76 6.27 6.12
CA ILE A 85 11.58 4.87 5.71
C ILE A 85 10.09 4.57 5.53
N ILE A 86 9.27 5.10 6.44
CA ILE A 86 7.81 5.12 6.30
C ILE A 86 7.42 6.57 6.03
N THR A 87 6.60 6.77 5.00
CA THR A 87 6.06 8.08 4.64
C THR A 87 4.55 7.96 4.62
N MET A 88 3.88 8.95 5.19
CA MET A 88 2.43 8.99 5.27
C MET A 88 1.89 9.91 4.18
N SER A 89 0.81 9.49 3.52
CA SER A 89 0.11 10.38 2.60
C SER A 89 -0.65 11.45 3.39
N LEU A 90 -0.80 12.63 2.80
CA LEU A 90 -1.60 13.73 3.37
C LEU A 90 -3.04 13.31 3.71
N HIS A 91 -3.64 12.47 2.86
CA HIS A 91 -5.00 11.96 3.07
C HIS A 91 -5.08 11.07 4.32
N SER A 92 -4.08 10.20 4.54
CA SER A 92 -3.98 9.36 5.74
C SER A 92 -3.80 10.20 7.02
N LEU A 93 -3.07 11.31 6.94
CA LEU A 93 -2.90 12.23 8.07
C LEU A 93 -4.20 12.98 8.38
N LYS A 94 -4.91 13.46 7.35
CA LYS A 94 -6.16 14.22 7.51
C LYS A 94 -7.26 13.43 8.22
N GLN A 95 -7.54 12.19 7.79
CA GLN A 95 -8.55 11.34 8.44
C GLN A 95 -8.28 11.08 9.92
N MET A 96 -7.03 11.22 10.36
CA MET A 96 -6.63 10.94 11.74
C MET A 96 -6.52 12.17 12.61
N TYR A 97 -6.13 13.32 12.05
CA TYR A 97 -6.25 14.59 12.75
C TYR A 97 -7.69 14.88 13.19
N GLU A 98 -8.64 14.50 12.35
CA GLU A 98 -10.08 14.57 12.65
C GLU A 98 -10.49 13.66 13.83
N ARG A 99 -9.67 12.65 14.19
CA ARG A 99 -9.99 11.66 15.24
C ARG A 99 -9.22 11.84 16.55
N ILE A 100 -7.97 12.32 16.54
CA ILE A 100 -7.05 12.21 17.69
C ILE A 100 -6.72 13.55 18.38
N GLY A 101 -6.93 14.70 17.74
CA GLY A 101 -6.64 16.01 18.34
C GLY A 101 -5.15 16.41 18.33
N SER A 102 -4.87 17.45 17.55
CA SER A 102 -3.84 18.51 17.66
C SER A 102 -2.36 18.27 18.02
N ASN A 103 -1.78 17.05 18.01
CA ASN A 103 -0.30 16.92 17.96
C ASN A 103 0.20 16.03 16.82
N GLU A 104 0.58 16.68 15.71
CA GLU A 104 1.08 16.09 14.46
C GLU A 104 2.17 15.04 14.66
N LEU A 105 3.21 15.35 15.44
CA LEU A 105 4.32 14.43 15.59
C LEU A 105 3.92 13.18 16.37
N THR A 106 3.19 13.34 17.47
CA THR A 106 2.73 12.21 18.30
C THR A 106 1.80 11.29 17.51
N VAL A 107 0.91 11.85 16.69
CA VAL A 107 0.02 11.08 15.81
C VAL A 107 0.82 10.30 14.77
N ILE A 108 1.80 10.92 14.11
CA ILE A 108 2.67 10.25 13.14
C ILE A 108 3.46 9.10 13.77
N LEU A 109 4.04 9.32 14.96
CA LEU A 109 4.81 8.30 15.65
C LEU A 109 3.93 7.13 16.08
N SER A 110 2.74 7.40 16.63
CA SER A 110 1.76 6.36 16.97
C SER A 110 1.33 5.56 15.74
N LEU A 111 1.21 6.21 14.59
CA LEU A 111 0.87 5.56 13.33
C LEU A 111 1.95 4.60 12.84
N ILE A 112 3.19 5.05 12.88
CA ILE A 112 4.32 4.21 12.54
C ILE A 112 4.38 3.02 13.49
N ASP A 113 4.17 3.25 14.79
CA ASP A 113 4.14 2.20 15.81
C ASP A 113 3.08 1.13 15.50
N ARG A 114 1.84 1.53 15.19
CA ARG A 114 0.79 0.59 14.79
C ARG A 114 1.12 -0.17 13.50
N ILE A 115 1.79 0.47 12.52
CA ILE A 115 2.29 -0.24 11.33
C ILE A 115 3.34 -1.28 11.72
N ILE A 116 4.26 -0.97 12.64
CA ILE A 116 5.25 -1.92 13.17
C ILE A 116 4.54 -3.14 13.75
N HIS A 117 3.46 -2.94 14.50
CA HIS A 117 2.72 -4.01 15.18
C HIS A 117 1.68 -4.74 14.31
N SER A 118 1.31 -4.19 13.15
CA SER A 118 0.41 -4.86 12.22
C SER A 118 0.94 -6.23 11.78
N ASP A 119 0.08 -7.25 11.89
CA ASP A 119 0.39 -8.67 11.72
C ASP A 119 -0.59 -9.40 10.79
N PHE A 120 -1.56 -8.68 10.21
CA PHE A 120 -2.55 -9.23 9.31
C PHE A 120 -2.70 -8.38 8.04
N VAL A 121 -2.89 -9.05 6.90
CA VAL A 121 -3.17 -8.42 5.60
C VAL A 121 -4.64 -8.67 5.26
N LEU A 122 -5.44 -7.60 5.27
CA LEU A 122 -6.87 -7.67 5.01
C LEU A 122 -7.16 -7.81 3.51
N LYS A 123 -6.56 -6.95 2.68
CA LYS A 123 -6.84 -6.87 1.24
C LYS A 123 -5.73 -6.20 0.45
N ALA A 124 -5.77 -6.38 -0.86
CA ALA A 124 -5.00 -5.63 -1.84
C ALA A 124 -5.92 -4.81 -2.75
N GLN A 125 -5.43 -3.66 -3.21
CA GLN A 125 -6.14 -2.71 -4.03
C GLN A 125 -5.28 -2.26 -5.21
N PHE A 126 -5.89 -2.17 -6.40
CA PHE A 126 -5.28 -1.53 -7.55
C PHE A 126 -5.81 -0.11 -7.72
N LYS A 127 -4.88 0.86 -7.70
CA LYS A 127 -5.16 2.31 -7.74
C LYS A 127 -4.61 2.99 -9.00
N GLY A 128 -4.33 2.21 -10.05
CA GLY A 128 -3.71 2.71 -11.28
C GLY A 128 -2.22 3.08 -11.17
N TYR A 129 -1.58 2.77 -10.04
CA TYR A 129 -0.15 2.91 -9.81
C TYR A 129 0.61 1.61 -10.17
N PRO A 130 1.94 1.67 -10.40
CA PRO A 130 2.75 0.49 -10.70
C PRO A 130 2.74 -0.62 -9.63
N THR A 131 2.33 -0.31 -8.40
CA THR A 131 2.26 -1.25 -7.27
C THR A 131 0.85 -1.30 -6.71
N LEU A 132 0.51 -2.40 -6.06
CA LEU A 132 -0.69 -2.54 -5.25
C LEU A 132 -0.56 -1.75 -3.94
N SER A 133 -1.72 -1.37 -3.41
CA SER A 133 -1.89 -0.90 -2.05
C SER A 133 -2.44 -2.06 -1.21
N TYR A 134 -1.87 -2.29 -0.03
CA TYR A 134 -2.26 -3.33 0.89
C TYR A 134 -2.87 -2.70 2.14
N THR A 135 -3.97 -3.25 2.63
CA THR A 135 -4.53 -2.84 3.93
C THR A 135 -4.01 -3.79 5.00
N LEU A 136 -3.18 -3.28 5.89
CA LEU A 136 -2.69 -4.00 7.07
C LEU A 136 -3.56 -3.68 8.28
N MET A 137 -3.58 -4.58 9.25
CA MET A 137 -4.20 -4.38 10.56
C MET A 137 -3.53 -5.27 11.59
N GLU A 138 -3.80 -5.00 12.86
CA GLU A 138 -3.50 -5.92 13.95
C GLU A 138 -4.72 -6.82 14.19
N LYS A 139 -4.51 -8.14 14.18
CA LYS A 139 -5.59 -9.14 14.12
C LYS A 139 -6.62 -9.02 15.25
N ASN A 140 -6.17 -8.58 16.44
CA ASN A 140 -7.00 -8.47 17.63
C ASN A 140 -7.19 -7.01 18.08
N ASP A 141 -6.97 -6.04 17.20
CA ASP A 141 -7.22 -4.63 17.52
C ASP A 141 -8.72 -4.39 17.77
N PRO A 142 -9.14 -3.98 18.98
CA PRO A 142 -10.54 -3.70 19.29
C PRO A 142 -11.11 -2.59 18.40
N ASP A 143 -10.26 -1.66 17.97
CA ASP A 143 -10.64 -0.54 17.10
C ASP A 143 -10.69 -0.93 15.61
N LYS A 144 -10.22 -2.14 15.28
CA LYS A 144 -10.09 -2.68 13.91
C LYS A 144 -9.40 -1.69 12.96
N PHE A 145 -8.32 -1.05 13.43
CA PHE A 145 -7.67 0.01 12.68
C PHE A 145 -7.04 -0.55 11.39
N LYS A 146 -7.20 0.19 10.29
CA LYS A 146 -6.75 -0.21 8.95
C LYS A 146 -5.64 0.72 8.47
N PHE A 147 -4.55 0.13 7.98
CA PHE A 147 -3.38 0.84 7.48
C PHE A 147 -3.17 0.53 6.00
N PRO A 148 -3.61 1.42 5.09
CA PRO A 148 -3.24 1.34 3.68
C PRO A 148 -1.74 1.61 3.54
N VAL A 149 -0.99 0.66 2.99
CA VAL A 149 0.44 0.76 2.73
C VAL A 149 0.76 0.32 1.31
N PHE A 150 1.81 0.86 0.72
CA PHE A 150 2.38 0.34 -0.52
C PHE A 150 3.90 0.29 -0.40
N PHE A 151 4.52 -0.61 -1.14
CA PHE A 151 5.97 -0.81 -1.07
C PHE A 151 6.64 -0.13 -2.26
N SER A 152 7.21 1.05 -2.02
CA SER A 152 8.05 1.71 -3.00
C SER A 152 9.47 1.12 -2.98
N ARG A 153 10.09 1.05 -4.16
CA ARG A 153 11.55 0.87 -4.23
C ARG A 153 12.20 2.21 -3.93
N LYS A 154 13.26 2.23 -3.13
CA LYS A 154 14.12 3.42 -3.03
C LYS A 154 14.62 3.75 -4.44
N ILE A 155 14.18 4.88 -4.98
CA ILE A 155 14.83 5.49 -6.13
C ILE A 155 16.16 6.02 -5.59
N LYS A 156 17.27 5.33 -5.88
CA LYS A 156 18.59 5.94 -5.72
C LYS A 156 18.68 7.02 -6.80
N ASN A 157 18.71 8.28 -6.39
CA ASN A 157 18.84 9.51 -7.19
C ASN A 157 17.55 10.01 -7.86
N GLN A 158 16.85 10.91 -7.15
CA GLN A 158 16.43 12.18 -7.74
C GLN A 158 16.98 13.27 -6.82
N ASN A 159 18.08 13.88 -7.24
CA ASN A 159 18.53 15.14 -6.66
C ASN A 159 17.50 16.20 -7.07
N TYR A 160 17.05 16.96 -6.07
CA TYR A 160 16.42 18.30 -6.10
C TYR A 160 15.61 18.67 -7.34
#